data_AF-A0A2M7KDB4-F1
#
_entry.id   AF-A0A2M7KDB4-F1
#
_cell.length_a   1.000
_cell.length_b   1.000
_cell.length_c   1.000
_cell.angle_alpha   90.00
_cell.angle_beta   90.00
_cell.angle_gamma   90.00
#
_symmetry.space_group_name_H-M   'P 1'
#
loop_
_entity.id
_entity.type
_entity.pdbx_description
1 polymer ?
#
loop_
_entity_poly.entity_id
_entity_poly.type
_entity_poly.pdbx_seq_one_letter_code
_entity_poly.pdbx_strand_id
1 'polypeptide(L)'
;TSMGSAIILSNADTKEQTVLIDMMGQKMALKSTKEETENSIAQMPKADVVVGTETKTIAGYTCKKVDFTQDGKTSTIWVTEDIKLNNANWQTPYKDVNGVMLEYTQISGQEGEISMLITAKEVKKGKVKDAMFTVPTGYQEMSITEFRKMMGGGGE
;
A
#
# COMPACT_ATOMS: atom_id res chain seq x y z
N THR A 1 11.65 7.10 21.04
CA THR A 1 10.31 7.72 21.01
C THR A 1 9.44 6.88 20.10
N SER A 2 8.58 6.01 20.63
CA SER A 2 7.70 5.21 19.77
C SER A 2 6.63 6.14 19.18
N MET A 3 6.89 6.63 17.97
CA MET A 3 5.80 7.06 17.10
C MET A 3 4.85 5.87 16.94
N GLY A 4 3.54 6.11 17.02
CA GLY A 4 2.53 5.05 17.00
C GLY A 4 2.70 4.06 15.84
N SER A 5 2.15 2.86 15.99
CA SER A 5 2.19 1.85 14.92
C SER A 5 0.90 1.85 14.11
N ALA A 6 1.01 1.54 12.82
CA ALA A 6 -0.11 1.37 11.92
C ALA A 6 0.01 0.04 11.17
N ILE A 7 -1.06 -0.75 11.14
CA ILE A 7 -1.18 -1.98 10.35
C ILE A 7 -2.42 -1.84 9.47
N ILE A 8 -2.29 -2.16 8.18
CA ILE A 8 -3.42 -2.16 7.25
C ILE A 8 -3.77 -3.61 6.93
N LEU A 9 -4.98 -4.01 7.30
CA LEU A 9 -5.60 -5.26 6.86
C LEU A 9 -6.49 -4.93 5.66
N SER A 10 -6.31 -5.64 4.55
CA SER A 10 -7.00 -5.31 3.31
C SER A 10 -7.33 -6.56 2.50
N ASN A 11 -8.48 -6.54 1.84
CA ASN A 11 -8.93 -7.62 0.96
C ASN A 11 -9.14 -7.06 -0.46
N ALA A 12 -8.35 -7.57 -1.41
CA ALA A 12 -8.40 -7.11 -2.80
C ALA A 12 -9.69 -7.52 -3.52
N ASP A 13 -10.40 -8.55 -3.07
CA ASP A 13 -11.62 -9.06 -3.71
C ASP A 13 -12.86 -8.33 -3.19
N THR A 14 -13.00 -8.20 -1.86
CA THR A 14 -14.14 -7.52 -1.23
C THR A 14 -13.98 -6.01 -1.18
N LYS A 15 -12.75 -5.50 -1.36
CA LYS A 15 -12.35 -4.10 -1.15
C LYS A 15 -12.53 -3.60 0.28
N GLU A 16 -12.67 -4.51 1.25
CA GLU A 16 -12.72 -4.14 2.66
C GLU A 16 -11.33 -3.80 3.18
N GLN A 17 -11.27 -2.78 4.04
CA GLN A 17 -10.03 -2.35 4.69
C GLN A 17 -10.26 -2.06 6.17
N THR A 18 -9.29 -2.41 6.99
CA THR A 18 -9.22 -2.03 8.40
C THR A 18 -7.83 -1.51 8.72
N VAL A 19 -7.75 -0.26 9.19
CA VAL A 19 -6.50 0.34 9.67
C VAL A 19 -6.44 0.21 11.19
N LEU A 20 -5.46 -0.53 11.68
CA LEU A 20 -5.17 -0.69 13.09
C LEU A 20 -4.13 0.35 13.50
N ILE A 21 -4.49 1.24 14.41
CA ILE A 21 -3.61 2.29 14.94
C ILE A 21 -3.38 2.02 16.42
N ASP A 22 -2.12 2.02 16.85
CA ASP A 22 -1.74 2.06 18.28
C ASP A 22 -0.95 3.34 18.53
N MET A 23 -1.61 4.30 19.18
CA MET A 23 -1.02 5.56 19.60
C MET A 23 -0.84 5.57 21.12
N MET A 24 0.37 5.24 21.58
CA MET A 24 0.73 5.28 23.00
C MET A 24 -0.24 4.47 23.89
N GLY A 25 -0.71 3.32 23.40
CA GLY A 25 -1.65 2.45 24.11
C GLY A 25 -3.13 2.69 23.78
N GLN A 26 -3.46 3.76 23.06
CA GLN A 26 -4.80 3.93 22.48
C GLN A 26 -4.89 3.16 21.17
N LYS A 27 -5.59 2.02 21.20
CA LYS A 27 -5.74 1.10 20.07
C LYS A 27 -7.09 1.27 19.37
N MET A 28 -7.06 1.65 18.11
CA MET A 28 -8.24 1.90 17.28
C MET A 28 -8.21 1.06 16.01
N ALA A 29 -9.33 0.43 15.66
CA ALA A 29 -9.52 -0.29 14.41
C ALA A 29 -10.50 0.49 13.53
N LEU A 30 -9.95 1.20 12.54
CA LEU A 30 -10.71 2.04 11.62
C LEU A 30 -11.18 1.20 10.45
N LYS A 31 -12.49 0.94 10.37
CA LYS A 31 -13.08 0.18 9.25
C LYS A 31 -13.54 1.14 8.15
N SER A 32 -13.23 0.77 6.92
CA SER A 32 -13.75 1.41 5.71
C SER A 32 -14.75 0.48 5.03
N THR A 33 -15.86 1.05 4.57
CA THR A 33 -16.77 0.38 3.65
C THR A 33 -16.13 0.21 2.27
N LYS A 34 -16.64 -0.74 1.48
CA LYS A 34 -16.22 -0.93 0.09
C LYS A 34 -16.30 0.37 -0.72
N GLU A 35 -17.41 1.11 -0.59
CA GLU A 35 -17.62 2.38 -1.30
C GLU A 35 -16.57 3.43 -0.91
N GLU A 36 -16.29 3.60 0.38
CA GLU A 36 -15.24 4.52 0.85
C GLU A 36 -13.86 4.13 0.30
N THR A 37 -13.54 2.84 0.28
CA THR A 37 -12.28 2.34 -0.26
C THR A 37 -12.19 2.57 -1.77
N GLU A 38 -13.23 2.24 -2.54
CA GLU A 38 -13.28 2.46 -3.98
C GLU A 38 -13.18 3.95 -4.33
N ASN A 39 -13.88 4.81 -3.61
CA ASN A 39 -13.78 6.26 -3.76
C ASN A 39 -12.36 6.76 -3.47
N SER A 40 -11.71 6.26 -2.42
CA SER A 40 -10.32 6.62 -2.11
C SER A 40 -9.35 6.20 -3.20
N ILE A 41 -9.56 5.05 -3.85
CA ILE A 41 -8.72 4.58 -4.96
C ILE A 41 -8.99 5.39 -6.22
N ALA A 42 -10.24 5.75 -6.48
CA ALA A 42 -10.62 6.58 -7.62
C ALA A 42 -10.03 7.99 -7.56
N GLN A 43 -9.80 8.52 -6.34
CA GLN A 43 -9.14 9.80 -6.12
C GLN A 43 -7.61 9.75 -6.27
N MET A 44 -6.99 8.56 -6.34
CA MET A 44 -5.54 8.47 -6.57
C MET A 44 -5.22 8.95 -8.00
N PRO A 45 -4.16 9.75 -8.20
CA PRO A 45 -3.79 10.19 -9.52
C PRO A 45 -3.50 9.00 -10.44
N LYS A 46 -3.89 9.10 -11.71
CA LYS A 46 -3.54 8.08 -12.70
C LYS A 46 -2.06 8.19 -13.04
N ALA A 47 -1.44 7.06 -13.29
CA ALA A 47 -0.09 7.00 -13.82
C ALA A 47 -0.07 6.47 -15.25
N ASP A 48 0.89 6.94 -16.04
CA ASP A 48 1.31 6.28 -17.27
C ASP A 48 2.35 5.21 -16.93
N VAL A 49 2.16 4.01 -17.48
CA VAL A 49 2.96 2.82 -17.13
C VAL A 49 3.47 2.18 -18.41
N VAL A 50 4.78 2.25 -18.63
CA VAL A 50 5.43 1.68 -19.82
C VAL A 50 6.33 0.52 -19.40
N VAL A 51 6.02 -0.68 -19.88
CA VAL A 51 6.83 -1.88 -19.63
C VAL A 51 7.97 -1.95 -20.65
N GLY A 52 9.20 -1.93 -20.16
CA GLY A 52 10.40 -2.08 -20.98
C GLY A 52 10.79 -3.54 -21.25
N THR A 53 11.86 -3.71 -22.01
CA THR A 53 12.47 -5.03 -22.33
C THR A 53 13.64 -5.38 -21.42
N GLU A 54 14.16 -4.41 -20.65
CA GLU A 54 15.24 -4.61 -19.70
C GLU A 54 14.80 -5.57 -18.58
N THR A 55 15.70 -6.46 -18.18
CA THR A 55 15.46 -7.43 -17.10
C THR A 55 16.55 -7.37 -16.04
N LYS A 56 16.17 -7.66 -14.80
CA LYS A 56 17.05 -7.73 -13.63
C LYS A 56 16.56 -8.84 -12.70
N THR A 57 17.46 -9.60 -12.10
CA THR A 57 17.09 -10.59 -11.08
C THR A 57 17.08 -9.94 -9.70
N ILE A 58 15.95 -9.98 -9.00
CA ILE A 58 15.79 -9.45 -7.63
C ILE A 58 15.15 -10.51 -6.75
N ALA A 59 15.76 -10.79 -5.60
CA ALA A 59 15.29 -11.82 -4.65
C ALA A 59 15.00 -13.20 -5.30
N GLY A 60 15.72 -13.55 -6.37
CA GLY A 60 15.54 -14.80 -7.11
C GLY A 60 14.46 -14.79 -8.20
N TYR A 61 13.84 -13.65 -8.49
CA TYR A 61 12.82 -13.50 -9.54
C TYR A 61 13.33 -12.65 -10.69
N THR A 62 12.96 -13.00 -11.91
CA THR A 62 13.18 -12.13 -13.07
C THR A 62 12.18 -10.99 -13.03
N CYS A 63 12.69 -9.77 -12.96
CA CYS A 63 11.91 -8.55 -13.01
C CYS A 63 12.09 -7.86 -14.35
N LYS A 64 11.02 -7.28 -14.88
CA LYS A 64 11.05 -6.33 -15.99
C LYS A 64 11.13 -4.91 -15.45
N LYS A 65 11.83 -4.05 -16.17
CA LYS A 65 11.81 -2.61 -15.92
C LYS A 65 10.47 -2.02 -16.34
N VAL A 66 9.91 -1.18 -15.49
CA VAL A 66 8.68 -0.42 -15.73
C VAL A 66 8.98 1.04 -15.48
N ASP A 67 8.73 1.88 -16.47
CA ASP A 67 8.76 3.34 -16.30
C ASP A 67 7.36 3.79 -15.87
N PHE A 68 7.28 4.36 -14.67
CA PHE A 68 6.06 4.84 -14.04
C PHE A 68 6.08 6.36 -14.00
N THR A 69 5.13 7.00 -14.67
CA THR A 69 5.02 8.46 -14.74
C THR A 69 3.74 8.93 -14.10
N GLN A 70 3.83 9.77 -13.07
CA GLN A 70 2.69 10.38 -12.39
C GLN A 70 3.02 11.86 -12.14
N ASP A 71 2.07 12.75 -12.41
CA ASP A 71 2.23 14.21 -12.24
C ASP A 71 3.50 14.79 -12.88
N GLY A 72 3.84 14.29 -14.08
CA GLY A 72 5.01 14.73 -14.85
C GLY A 72 6.36 14.23 -14.30
N LYS A 73 6.36 13.37 -13.27
CA LYS A 73 7.56 12.75 -12.71
C LYS A 73 7.63 11.28 -13.11
N THR A 74 8.73 10.89 -13.74
CA THR A 74 9.00 9.49 -14.12
C THR A 74 9.93 8.84 -13.11
N SER A 75 9.60 7.61 -12.72
CA SER A 75 10.41 6.75 -11.85
C SER A 75 10.49 5.34 -12.42
N THR A 76 11.56 4.63 -12.10
CA THR A 76 11.72 3.23 -12.51
C THR A 76 11.27 2.29 -11.40
N ILE A 77 10.51 1.28 -11.78
CA ILE A 77 10.04 0.18 -10.93
C ILE A 77 10.51 -1.13 -11.56
N TRP A 78 10.97 -2.09 -10.75
CA TRP A 78 11.25 -3.44 -11.19
C TRP A 78 10.17 -4.38 -10.70
N VAL A 79 9.51 -5.07 -11.64
CA VAL A 79 8.28 -5.81 -11.39
C VAL A 79 8.41 -7.24 -11.88
N THR A 80 7.90 -8.21 -11.10
CA THR A 80 7.78 -9.61 -11.53
C THR A 80 6.32 -10.05 -11.60
N GLU A 81 5.99 -10.83 -12.64
CA GLU A 81 4.69 -11.49 -12.79
C GLU A 81 4.73 -12.98 -12.37
N ASP A 82 5.89 -13.47 -11.95
CA ASP A 82 6.09 -14.86 -11.54
C ASP A 82 5.43 -15.14 -10.18
N ILE A 83 5.27 -14.11 -9.35
CA ILE A 83 4.47 -14.15 -8.13
C ILE A 83 3.01 -13.89 -8.51
N LYS A 84 2.20 -14.96 -8.52
CA LYS A 84 0.78 -14.92 -8.90
C LYS A 84 -0.08 -14.29 -7.80
N LEU A 85 -0.01 -12.96 -7.69
CA LEU A 85 -0.86 -12.15 -6.82
C LEU A 85 -1.64 -11.16 -7.70
N ASN A 86 -2.96 -11.34 -7.75
CA ASN A 86 -3.81 -10.42 -8.48
C ASN A 86 -3.85 -9.08 -7.75
N ASN A 87 -3.83 -7.98 -8.51
CA ASN A 87 -4.03 -6.63 -7.99
C ASN A 87 -3.04 -6.24 -6.87
N ALA A 88 -1.79 -6.71 -6.91
CA ALA A 88 -0.81 -6.53 -5.81
C ALA A 88 -0.68 -5.09 -5.27
N ASN A 89 -0.88 -4.09 -6.14
CA ASN A 89 -0.64 -2.68 -5.84
C ASN A 89 -1.93 -1.84 -5.71
N TRP A 90 -3.11 -2.50 -5.66
CA TRP A 90 -4.44 -1.88 -5.86
C TRP A 90 -4.80 -0.72 -4.95
N GLN A 91 -4.25 -0.71 -3.73
CA GLN A 91 -4.54 0.29 -2.70
C GLN A 91 -3.43 1.34 -2.58
N THR A 92 -2.59 1.48 -3.62
CA THR A 92 -1.43 2.37 -3.62
C THR A 92 -1.44 3.23 -4.89
N PRO A 93 -0.65 4.32 -4.96
CA PRO A 93 -0.45 5.09 -6.19
C PRO A 93 0.03 4.25 -7.38
N TYR A 94 0.62 3.07 -7.13
CA TYR A 94 1.09 2.13 -8.14
C TYR A 94 -0.01 1.17 -8.63
N LYS A 95 -1.29 1.46 -8.40
CA LYS A 95 -2.44 0.60 -8.77
C LYS A 95 -2.48 0.19 -10.24
N ASP A 96 -1.87 0.99 -11.13
CA ASP A 96 -1.82 0.75 -12.57
C ASP A 96 -0.60 -0.13 -12.97
N VAL A 97 0.26 -0.51 -12.02
CA VAL A 97 1.41 -1.41 -12.21
C VAL A 97 0.97 -2.87 -12.02
N ASN A 98 1.08 -3.66 -13.08
CA ASN A 98 0.78 -5.09 -13.06
C ASN A 98 1.96 -5.91 -12.55
N GLY A 99 1.70 -6.81 -11.59
CA GLY A 99 2.71 -7.68 -10.98
C GLY A 99 3.21 -7.16 -9.63
N VAL A 100 4.16 -7.89 -9.03
CA VAL A 100 4.71 -7.57 -7.72
C VAL A 100 5.97 -6.72 -7.88
N MET A 101 5.95 -5.52 -7.31
CA MET A 101 7.11 -4.62 -7.29
C MET A 101 8.17 -5.17 -6.34
N LEU A 102 9.37 -5.43 -6.85
CA LEU A 102 10.51 -5.90 -6.06
C LEU A 102 11.61 -4.84 -5.90
N GLU A 103 11.57 -3.78 -6.69
CA GLU A 103 12.38 -2.58 -6.43
C GLU A 103 11.64 -1.32 -6.92
N TYR A 104 11.57 -0.29 -6.08
CA TYR A 104 10.94 0.99 -6.43
C TYR A 104 11.43 2.10 -5.51
N THR A 105 11.32 3.34 -5.97
CA THR A 105 11.64 4.52 -5.17
C THR A 105 10.37 5.07 -4.52
N GLN A 106 10.37 5.14 -3.20
CA GLN A 106 9.36 5.87 -2.43
C GLN A 106 9.85 7.30 -2.20
N ILE A 107 9.01 8.28 -2.54
CA ILE A 107 9.27 9.70 -2.31
C ILE A 107 8.38 10.17 -1.16
N SER A 108 8.94 10.88 -0.19
CA SER A 108 8.25 11.40 1.00
C SER A 108 8.87 12.73 1.46
N GLY A 109 8.27 13.37 2.48
CA GLY A 109 8.65 14.70 2.96
C GLY A 109 7.93 15.84 2.22
N GLN A 110 8.06 17.07 2.72
CA GLN A 110 7.59 18.25 1.99
C GLN A 110 8.38 18.33 0.67
N GLU A 111 7.68 18.61 -0.43
CA GLU A 111 8.26 18.75 -1.78
C GLU A 111 9.05 17.54 -2.33
N GLY A 112 9.04 16.39 -1.65
CA GLY A 112 9.71 15.16 -2.09
C GLY A 112 11.20 15.09 -1.78
N GLU A 113 11.66 15.79 -0.74
CA GLU A 113 13.07 15.80 -0.30
C GLU A 113 13.62 14.42 0.07
N ILE A 114 12.77 13.50 0.53
CA ILE A 114 13.20 12.17 0.98
C ILE A 114 12.89 11.15 -0.11
N SER A 115 13.93 10.63 -0.74
CA SER A 115 13.87 9.53 -1.71
C SER A 115 14.47 8.26 -1.10
N MET A 116 13.68 7.19 -1.06
CA MET A 116 14.09 5.89 -0.53
C MET A 116 13.96 4.81 -1.59
N LEU A 117 15.09 4.21 -1.97
CA LEU A 117 15.10 3.01 -2.80
C LEU A 117 14.76 1.79 -1.93
N ILE A 118 13.65 1.14 -2.23
CA ILE A 118 13.20 -0.08 -1.58
C ILE A 118 13.52 -1.23 -2.52
N THR A 119 14.33 -2.20 -2.09
CA THR A 119 14.66 -3.42 -2.84
C THR A 119 14.36 -4.66 -2.00
N ALA A 120 13.59 -5.60 -2.55
CA ALA A 120 13.32 -6.88 -1.92
C ALA A 120 14.61 -7.70 -1.79
N LYS A 121 14.94 -8.11 -0.57
CA LYS A 121 16.13 -8.94 -0.29
C LYS A 121 15.84 -10.44 -0.46
N GLU A 122 14.65 -10.87 -0.10
CA GLU A 122 14.26 -12.28 -0.07
C GLU A 122 12.75 -12.45 -0.20
N VAL A 123 12.31 -13.53 -0.85
CA VAL A 123 10.90 -13.94 -0.89
C VAL A 123 10.81 -15.37 -0.36
N LYS A 124 10.15 -15.54 0.79
CA LYS A 124 9.91 -16.86 1.41
C LYS A 124 8.51 -17.34 1.12
N LYS A 125 8.38 -18.53 0.54
CA LYS A 125 7.10 -19.22 0.43
C LYS A 125 6.81 -19.90 1.77
N GLY A 126 5.63 -19.65 2.32
CA GLY A 126 5.21 -20.23 3.59
C GLY A 126 3.72 -20.05 3.81
N LYS A 127 3.17 -20.83 4.74
CA LYS A 127 1.82 -20.59 5.24
C LYS A 127 1.86 -19.47 6.27
N VAL A 128 0.95 -18.52 6.14
CA VAL A 128 0.69 -17.50 7.17
C VAL A 128 -0.55 -17.90 7.95
N LYS A 129 -0.64 -17.46 9.21
CA LYS A 129 -1.79 -17.76 10.07
C LYS A 129 -2.93 -16.80 9.73
N ASP A 130 -4.15 -17.31 9.63
CA ASP A 130 -5.36 -16.49 9.38
C ASP A 130 -5.54 -15.38 10.42
N ALA A 131 -5.12 -15.63 11.67
CA ALA A 131 -5.13 -14.65 12.75
C ALA A 131 -4.33 -13.36 12.45
N MET A 132 -3.38 -13.39 11.51
CA MET A 132 -2.65 -12.19 11.04
C MET A 132 -3.57 -11.21 10.30
N PHE A 133 -4.72 -11.69 9.81
CA PHE A 133 -5.70 -10.91 9.04
C PHE A 133 -6.96 -10.60 9.85
N THR A 134 -6.93 -10.83 11.17
CA THR A 134 -8.03 -10.51 12.08
C THR A 134 -7.65 -9.36 12.99
N VAL A 135 -8.63 -8.53 13.36
CA VAL A 135 -8.44 -7.45 14.34
C VAL A 135 -8.08 -8.07 15.71
N PRO A 136 -6.93 -7.74 16.31
CA PRO A 136 -6.56 -8.27 17.62
C PRO A 136 -7.49 -7.78 18.74
N THR A 137 -7.56 -8.53 19.84
CA THR A 137 -8.29 -8.11 21.04
C THR A 137 -7.73 -6.79 21.60
N GLY A 138 -8.61 -5.93 22.10
CA GLY A 138 -8.25 -4.65 22.73
C GLY A 138 -8.19 -3.46 21.77
N TYR A 139 -8.48 -3.66 20.49
CA TYR A 139 -8.76 -2.57 19.56
C TYR A 139 -10.21 -2.13 19.69
N GLN A 140 -10.43 -0.81 19.82
CA GLN A 140 -11.76 -0.23 19.75
C GLN A 140 -12.12 0.02 18.28
N GLU A 141 -13.20 -0.61 17.80
CA GLU A 141 -13.65 -0.43 16.44
C GLU A 141 -14.40 0.89 16.28
N MET A 142 -14.14 1.58 15.17
CA MET A 142 -14.88 2.76 14.75
C MET A 142 -14.80 2.91 13.23
N SER A 143 -15.76 3.63 12.62
CA SER A 143 -15.67 3.94 11.20
C SER A 143 -14.59 4.99 10.94
N ILE A 144 -14.00 4.96 9.73
CA ILE A 144 -13.05 6.00 9.33
C ILE A 144 -13.70 7.39 9.29
N THR A 145 -15.00 7.46 9.00
CA THR A 145 -15.78 8.70 8.99
C THR A 145 -15.95 9.29 10.40
N GLU A 146 -16.24 8.47 11.41
CA GLU A 146 -16.26 8.91 12.81
C GLU A 146 -14.89 9.37 13.28
N PHE A 147 -13.84 8.63 12.92
CA PHE A 147 -12.46 9.00 13.26
C PHE A 147 -12.06 10.36 12.67
N ARG A 148 -12.40 10.62 11.39
CA ARG A 148 -12.14 11.93 10.75
C ARG A 148 -12.83 13.08 11.48
N LYS A 149 -14.09 12.88 11.91
CA LYS A 149 -14.82 13.88 12.72
C LYS A 149 -14.13 14.14 14.06
N MET A 150 -13.63 13.10 14.72
CA MET A 150 -12.91 13.22 15.99
C MET A 150 -11.56 13.93 15.86
N MET A 151 -10.85 13.73 14.75
CA MET A 151 -9.54 14.36 14.47
C MET A 151 -9.65 15.83 14.04
N GLY A 152 -10.83 16.44 14.12
CA GLY A 152 -11.04 17.84 13.74
C GLY A 152 -11.22 18.07 12.24
N GLY A 153 -11.45 17.03 11.45
CA GLY A 153 -11.75 17.09 10.01
C GLY A 153 -13.19 17.55 9.69
N GLY A 154 -13.72 18.49 10.47
CA GLY A 154 -14.92 19.26 10.15
C GLY A 154 -14.52 20.56 9.46
N GLY A 155 -14.10 20.46 8.20
CA GLY A 155 -13.94 21.59 7.31
C GLY A 155 -14.62 21.23 6.00
N GLU A 156 -15.65 22.00 5.66
CA GLU A 156 -16.25 22.05 4.32
C GLU A 156 -15.20 22.28 3.21
#